data_AF-A0A5A7MC82-F1
#
_entry.id   AF-A0A5A7MC82-F1
#
_cell.length_a   1.000
_cell.length_b   1.000
_cell.length_c   1.000
_cell.angle_alpha   90.00
_cell.angle_beta   90.00
_cell.angle_gamma   90.00
#
_symmetry.space_group_name_H-M   'P 1'
#
loop_
_entity.id
_entity.type
_entity.pdbx_description
1 polymer ?
#
loop_
_entity_poly.entity_id
_entity_poly.type
_entity_poly.pdbx_seq_one_letter_code
_entity_poly.pdbx_strand_id
1 'polypeptide(L)'
;MRGAVAVSAELSGIEVLQGQDALTLYQFNTGQAKHFFCKHCGIYTFHQRRSSPHQYGVNVACIAGMSPFDFAEVVVSEGRLHPCDRRAGAAAGKSVTAGWLSYKANPLAEAQLEE
;
A
#
# COMPACT_ATOMS: atom_id res chain seq x y z
N MET A 1 1.40 -9.74 5.23
CA MET A 1 1.09 -8.35 4.78
C MET A 1 2.39 -7.56 4.89
N ARG A 2 2.86 -6.87 3.84
CA ARG A 2 4.16 -6.13 3.89
C ARG A 2 4.06 -4.75 4.57
N GLY A 3 2.95 -4.46 5.25
CA GLY A 3 2.79 -3.31 6.16
C GLY A 3 2.80 -1.90 5.55
N ALA A 4 2.96 -1.77 4.23
CA ALA A 4 3.02 -0.46 3.58
C ALA A 4 1.67 0.27 3.62
N VAL A 5 1.71 1.57 3.89
CA VAL A 5 0.60 2.49 3.66
C VAL A 5 0.55 2.77 2.17
N ALA A 6 -0.61 2.52 1.54
CA ALA A 6 -0.77 2.67 0.10
C ALA A 6 -1.86 3.68 -0.25
N VAL A 7 -1.52 4.67 -1.07
CA VAL A 7 -2.47 5.63 -1.66
C VAL A 7 -2.88 5.20 -3.06
N SER A 8 -3.99 5.72 -3.58
CA SER A 8 -4.50 5.37 -4.90
C SER A 8 -4.07 6.37 -5.97
N ALA A 9 -3.78 5.86 -7.16
CA ALA A 9 -3.63 6.64 -8.37
C ALA A 9 -4.36 5.91 -9.52
N GLU A 10 -4.89 6.65 -10.48
CA GLU A 10 -5.39 6.06 -11.74
C GLU A 10 -4.22 5.46 -12.54
N LEU A 11 -4.50 4.60 -13.53
CA LEU A 11 -3.43 3.99 -14.34
C LEU A 11 -2.52 5.03 -15.03
N SER A 12 -3.08 6.17 -15.44
CA SER A 12 -2.33 7.29 -16.03
C SER A 12 -1.65 8.19 -15.00
N GLY A 13 -1.85 7.95 -13.70
CA GLY A 13 -1.28 8.75 -12.62
C GLY A 13 0.14 8.34 -12.23
N ILE A 14 0.72 7.32 -12.86
CA ILE A 14 2.08 6.83 -12.60
C ILE A 14 2.80 6.59 -13.92
N GLU A 15 4.03 7.04 -14.00
CA GLU A 15 4.97 6.73 -15.07
C GLU A 15 6.28 6.19 -14.46
N VAL A 16 6.82 5.11 -15.03
CA VAL A 16 8.12 4.58 -14.61
C VAL A 16 9.20 5.22 -15.49
N LEU A 17 9.85 6.25 -14.95
CA LEU A 17 10.88 7.00 -15.68
C LEU A 17 12.20 6.23 -15.81
N GLN A 18 12.51 5.36 -14.84
CA GLN A 18 13.76 4.58 -14.80
C GLN A 18 13.62 3.32 -13.95
N GLY A 19 14.52 2.35 -14.15
CA GLY A 19 14.59 1.12 -13.35
C GLY A 19 13.49 0.10 -13.63
N GLN A 20 12.85 0.18 -14.81
CA GLN A 20 11.81 -0.78 -15.23
C GLN A 20 12.32 -2.24 -15.23
N ASP A 21 13.59 -2.44 -15.59
CA ASP A 21 14.27 -3.74 -15.59
C ASP A 21 14.59 -4.25 -14.17
N ALA A 22 14.63 -3.35 -13.18
CA ALA A 22 14.80 -3.69 -11.78
C ALA A 22 13.47 -4.07 -11.10
N LEU A 23 12.32 -3.74 -11.70
CA LEU A 23 11.01 -4.13 -11.18
C LEU A 23 10.74 -5.61 -11.42
N THR A 24 10.39 -6.32 -10.35
CA THR A 24 9.88 -7.69 -10.40
C THR A 24 8.38 -7.68 -10.25
N LEU A 25 7.68 -8.34 -11.18
CA LEU A 25 6.26 -8.59 -11.11
C LEU A 25 5.97 -9.82 -10.25
N TYR A 26 5.10 -9.66 -9.26
CA TYR A 26 4.54 -10.76 -8.48
C TYR A 26 3.02 -10.77 -8.56
N GLN A 27 2.50 -11.94 -8.88
CA GLN A 27 1.08 -12.24 -9.00
C GLN A 27 0.79 -13.53 -8.23
N PHE A 28 -0.39 -13.62 -7.62
CA PHE A 28 -0.81 -14.80 -6.88
C PHE A 28 -2.33 -14.95 -6.94
N ASN A 29 -2.84 -16.08 -6.47
CA ASN A 29 -4.27 -16.40 -6.43
C ASN A 29 -4.93 -16.20 -7.81
N THR A 30 -5.79 -15.19 -7.99
CA THR A 30 -6.49 -14.94 -9.25
C THR A 30 -5.59 -14.36 -10.35
N GLY A 31 -4.36 -13.97 -10.03
CA GLY A 31 -3.43 -13.35 -10.97
C GLY A 31 -3.81 -11.94 -11.42
N GLN A 32 -4.92 -11.36 -10.93
CA GLN A 32 -5.39 -10.05 -11.40
C GLN A 32 -4.58 -8.88 -10.83
N ALA A 33 -4.25 -8.92 -9.53
CA ALA A 33 -3.39 -7.92 -8.94
C ALA A 33 -1.95 -8.12 -9.42
N LYS A 34 -1.28 -7.03 -9.80
CA LYS A 34 0.11 -7.03 -10.29
C LYS A 34 0.96 -6.24 -9.33
N HIS A 35 1.73 -6.90 -8.47
CA HIS A 35 2.57 -6.25 -7.48
C HIS A 35 3.98 -6.05 -8.01
N PHE A 36 4.52 -4.83 -7.92
CA PHE A 36 5.88 -4.51 -8.35
C PHE A 36 6.78 -4.20 -7.15
N PHE A 37 7.98 -4.78 -7.15
CA PHE A 37 9.02 -4.49 -6.18
C PHE A 37 10.39 -4.43 -6.84
N CYS A 38 11.30 -3.66 -6.26
CA CYS A 38 12.68 -3.63 -6.74
C CYS A 38 13.41 -4.92 -6.37
N LYS A 39 14.02 -5.59 -7.36
CA LYS A 39 14.78 -6.84 -7.14
C LYS A 39 16.08 -6.65 -6.36
N HIS A 40 16.60 -5.42 -6.30
CA HIS A 40 17.86 -5.12 -5.63
C HIS A 40 17.68 -4.80 -4.13
N CYS A 41 16.69 -3.98 -3.78
CA CYS A 41 16.45 -3.57 -2.39
C CYS A 41 15.19 -4.18 -1.76
N GLY A 42 14.34 -4.86 -2.53
CA GLY A 42 13.13 -5.51 -2.04
C GLY A 42 11.96 -4.56 -1.72
N ILE A 43 12.11 -3.24 -1.96
CA ILE A 43 11.07 -2.25 -1.71
C ILE A 43 9.89 -2.48 -2.65
N TYR A 44 8.69 -2.61 -2.07
CA TYR A 44 7.42 -2.57 -2.78
C TYR A 44 7.13 -1.13 -3.21
N THR A 45 6.99 -0.91 -4.52
CA THR A 45 6.79 0.42 -5.11
C THR A 45 5.30 0.69 -5.31
N PHE A 46 4.67 -0.04 -6.22
CA PHE A 46 3.25 0.08 -6.53
C PHE A 46 2.66 -1.26 -6.98
N HIS A 47 1.34 -1.36 -7.04
CA HIS A 47 0.66 -2.53 -7.60
C HIS A 47 -0.64 -2.15 -8.31
N GLN A 48 -0.96 -2.83 -9.42
CA GLN A 48 -2.30 -2.74 -10.00
C GLN A 48 -3.27 -3.50 -9.09
N ARG A 49 -4.35 -2.84 -8.66
CA ARG A 49 -5.28 -3.41 -7.67
C ARG A 49 -6.19 -4.46 -8.34
N ARG A 50 -6.54 -5.49 -7.59
CA ARG A 50 -7.62 -6.42 -7.99
C ARG A 50 -9.00 -5.80 -7.80
N SER A 51 -9.22 -5.10 -6.69
CA SER A 51 -10.53 -4.50 -6.36
C SER A 51 -10.94 -3.36 -7.30
N SER A 52 -9.95 -2.67 -7.88
CA SER A 52 -10.14 -1.64 -8.89
C SER A 52 -9.04 -1.75 -9.93
N PRO A 53 -9.25 -2.52 -11.02
CA PRO A 53 -8.22 -2.77 -12.03
C PRO A 53 -7.71 -1.53 -12.76
N HIS A 54 -8.43 -0.41 -12.68
CA HIS A 54 -8.05 0.88 -13.25
C HIS A 54 -7.22 1.74 -12.30
N GLN A 55 -6.84 1.20 -11.15
CA GLN A 55 -6.05 1.93 -10.16
C GLN A 55 -4.81 1.17 -9.73
N TYR A 56 -3.78 1.96 -9.45
CA TYR A 56 -2.62 1.55 -8.69
C TYR A 56 -2.84 1.80 -7.19
N GLY A 57 -2.23 0.96 -6.37
CA GLY A 57 -1.85 1.33 -5.00
C GLY A 57 -0.36 1.66 -5.00
N VAL A 58 0.02 2.81 -4.45
CA VAL A 58 1.40 3.32 -4.40
C VAL A 58 1.86 3.36 -2.96
N ASN A 59 3.03 2.80 -2.67
CA ASN A 59 3.64 2.90 -1.36
C ASN A 59 3.99 4.36 -1.03
N VAL A 60 3.40 4.91 0.02
CA VAL A 60 3.62 6.32 0.41
C VAL A 60 5.09 6.59 0.73
N ALA A 61 5.81 5.61 1.29
CA ALA A 61 7.22 5.77 1.61
C ALA A 61 8.13 5.89 0.36
N CYS A 62 7.59 5.69 -0.84
CA CYS A 62 8.29 5.93 -2.12
C CYS A 62 8.00 7.32 -2.70
N ILE A 63 7.14 8.12 -2.07
CA ILE A 63 6.81 9.48 -2.51
C ILE A 63 7.73 10.46 -1.77
N ALA A 64 8.41 11.31 -2.53
CA ALA A 64 9.33 12.30 -1.96
C ALA A 64 8.62 13.22 -0.97
N GLY A 65 9.23 13.42 0.21
CA GLY A 65 8.69 14.28 1.26
C GLY A 65 7.50 13.69 2.01
N MET A 66 7.17 12.41 1.81
CA MET A 66 6.10 11.73 2.56
C MET A 66 6.65 10.58 3.41
N SER A 67 6.05 10.43 4.58
CA SER A 67 6.27 9.35 5.52
C SER A 67 4.94 8.61 5.78
N PRO A 68 4.98 7.28 5.99
CA PRO A 68 3.79 6.55 6.44
C PRO A 68 3.28 7.02 7.82
N PHE A 69 4.08 7.82 8.55
CA PHE A 69 3.74 8.37 9.86
C PHE A 69 3.10 9.77 9.81
N ASP A 70 2.97 10.37 8.63
CA ASP A 70 2.39 11.71 8.47
C ASP A 70 0.85 11.71 8.57
N PHE A 71 0.23 10.53 8.56
CA PHE A 71 -1.22 10.39 8.66
C PHE A 71 -1.66 10.35 10.13
N ALA A 72 -2.65 11.17 10.47
CA ALA A 72 -3.28 11.13 11.79
C ALA A 72 -3.85 9.73 12.10
N GLU A 73 -4.43 9.09 11.09
CA GLU A 73 -5.00 7.75 11.19
C GLU A 73 -4.94 7.03 9.84
N VAL A 74 -4.62 5.74 9.86
CA VAL A 74 -4.60 4.85 8.69
C VAL A 74 -5.59 3.71 8.89
N VAL A 75 -6.55 3.59 7.96
CA VAL A 75 -7.55 2.51 7.96
C VAL A 75 -6.89 1.16 7.65
N VAL A 76 -7.16 0.16 8.48
CA VAL A 76 -6.73 -1.23 8.28
C VAL A 76 -7.88 -2.05 7.70
N SER A 77 -7.66 -2.63 6.52
CA SER A 77 -8.62 -3.57 5.92
C SER A 77 -8.57 -4.93 6.62
N GLU A 78 -9.73 -5.58 6.76
CA GLU A 78 -9.88 -6.88 7.44
C GLU A 78 -9.01 -8.00 6.85
N GLY A 79 -8.83 -7.99 5.52
CA GLY A 79 -7.78 -8.76 4.85
C GLY A 79 -7.96 -10.28 4.79
N ARG A 80 -8.92 -10.90 5.50
CA ARG A 80 -9.18 -12.34 5.40
C ARG A 80 -9.98 -12.69 4.14
N LEU A 81 -10.96 -11.85 3.78
CA LEU A 81 -11.72 -11.99 2.54
C LEU A 81 -11.60 -10.73 1.68
N HIS A 82 -11.15 -10.90 0.43
CA HIS A 82 -11.05 -9.79 -0.51
C HIS A 82 -12.45 -9.28 -0.89
N PRO A 83 -12.64 -7.96 -1.12
CA PRO A 83 -13.94 -7.37 -1.47
C PRO A 83 -14.64 -8.06 -2.64
N CYS A 84 -13.90 -8.37 -3.72
CA CYS A 84 -14.44 -9.09 -4.88
C CYS A 84 -14.89 -10.53 -4.60
N ASP A 85 -14.51 -11.14 -3.47
CA ASP A 85 -14.94 -12.48 -3.08
C ASP A 85 -16.18 -12.44 -2.16
N ARG A 86 -16.58 -11.26 -1.68
CA ARG A 86 -17.80 -11.06 -0.86
C ARG A 86 -19.01 -11.00 -1.78
N ARG A 87 -19.63 -12.15 -2.05
CA ARG A 87 -20.75 -12.27 -3.01
C ARG A 87 -22.12 -11.87 -2.47
N ALA A 88 -22.31 -11.82 -1.15
CA ALA A 88 -23.62 -11.57 -0.53
C ALA A 88 -23.50 -10.85 0.83
N GLY A 89 -24.63 -10.32 1.30
CA GLY A 89 -24.74 -9.57 2.57
C GLY A 89 -24.38 -8.09 2.43
N ALA A 90 -24.47 -7.36 3.56
CA ALA A 90 -24.30 -5.90 3.58
C ALA A 90 -22.90 -5.42 3.11
N ALA A 91 -21.89 -6.29 3.19
CA ALA A 91 -20.51 -6.04 2.78
C ALA A 91 -20.16 -6.58 1.37
N ALA A 92 -21.15 -7.00 0.57
CA ALA A 92 -20.90 -7.54 -0.77
C ALA A 92 -20.15 -6.51 -1.63
N GLY A 93 -19.04 -6.95 -2.23
CA GLY A 93 -18.17 -6.10 -3.07
C GLY A 93 -17.39 -5.00 -2.33
N LYS A 94 -17.51 -4.87 -1.01
CA LYS A 94 -16.94 -3.76 -0.24
C LYS A 94 -15.74 -4.16 0.61
N SER A 95 -14.80 -3.24 0.78
CA SER A 95 -13.79 -3.33 1.82
C SER A 95 -14.44 -3.19 3.19
N VAL A 96 -13.95 -3.98 4.14
CA VAL A 96 -14.36 -3.92 5.54
C VAL A 96 -13.18 -3.43 6.36
N THR A 97 -13.42 -2.41 7.18
CA THR A 97 -12.45 -1.90 8.14
C THR A 97 -12.35 -2.86 9.31
N ALA A 98 -11.14 -3.35 9.59
CA ALA A 98 -10.85 -4.09 10.81
C ALA A 98 -10.41 -3.19 11.97
N GLY A 99 -9.88 -2.02 11.67
CA GLY A 99 -9.44 -1.06 12.68
C GLY A 99 -8.64 0.06 12.06
N TRP A 100 -7.88 0.74 12.90
CA TRP A 100 -7.12 1.92 12.54
C TRP A 100 -5.74 1.88 13.21
N LEU A 101 -4.74 2.43 12.54
CA LEU A 101 -3.39 2.64 13.05
C LEU A 101 -3.13 4.14 13.17
N SER A 102 -2.50 4.55 14.28
CA SER A 102 -2.03 5.91 14.47
C SER A 102 -0.59 5.89 14.97
N TYR A 103 0.18 6.89 14.53
CA TYR A 103 1.53 7.13 15.04
C TYR A 103 1.49 8.23 16.10
N LYS A 104 2.19 8.00 17.21
CA LYS A 104 2.40 9.01 18.25
C LYS A 104 3.90 9.24 18.40
N ALA A 105 4.34 10.45 18.06
CA ALA A 105 5.73 10.84 18.23
C ALA A 105 6.14 10.73 19.70
N ASN A 106 7.36 10.23 19.94
CA ASN A 106 7.98 10.31 21.25
C ASN A 106 8.55 11.73 21.44
N PRO A 107 8.02 12.54 22.37
CA PRO A 107 8.49 13.91 22.55
C PRO A 107 9.93 13.98 23.10
N LEU A 108 10.47 12.88 23.62
CA LEU A 108 11.83 12.80 24.13
C LEU A 108 12.83 12.27 23.09
N ALA A 109 12.42 12.03 21.84
CA ALA A 109 13.27 11.44 20.82
C ALA A 109 14.51 12.31 20.50
N GLU A 110 14.36 13.63 20.46
CA GLU A 110 15.48 14.54 20.18
C GLU A 110 16.51 14.53 21.31
N ALA A 111 16.05 14.53 22.57
CA ALA A 111 16.92 14.45 23.74
C ALA A 111 17.77 13.17 23.81
N GLN A 112 17.35 12.09 23.13
CA GLN A 112 18.10 10.83 23.04
C GLN A 112 19.26 10.88 22.03
N LEU A 113 19.33 11.91 21.19
CA LEU A 113 20.38 12.06 20.16
C LEU A 113 21.54 12.93 20.63
N GLU A 114 21.41 13.61 21.77
CA GLU A 114 22.39 14.55 22.31
C GLU A 114 23.34 13.93 23.36
N GLU A 115 23.19 12.62 23.67
CA GLU A 115 24.14 11.81 24.47
C GLU A 115 25.17 11.09 23.58
#